data_AF-A0A0R3RM09-F1
#
_entry.id   AF-A0A0R3RM09-F1
#
_cell.length_a   1.000
_cell.length_b   1.000
_cell.length_c   1.000
_cell.angle_alpha   90.00
_cell.angle_beta   90.00
_cell.angle_gamma   90.00
#
_symmetry.space_group_name_H-M   'P 1'
#
loop_
_entity.id
_entity.type
_entity.pdbx_description
1 polymer ?
#
loop_
_entity_poly.entity_id
_entity_poly.type
_entity_poly.pdbx_seq_one_letter_code
_entity_poly.pdbx_strand_id
1 'polypeptide(L)'
;LRINETDPDGTLSWLVAELKQAEHDGHYVHILSHIPPGNDECIESWARNYYKIITRFSKTIQAQFFGHIHVDSFTVFYENMNDDSSAPISVLYTTPSVTTFEYLNPAFRIYEIEPGTNYRVVNFHTYFLNLTQVGMNTTPPVWELLYSAKEEYNLNDLSPTSWDLLINKIVYEKSTYDRFVRYNYTYQRYIGLTVIHT
;
A
#
# COMPACT_ATOMS: atom_id res chain seq x y z
N LEU A 1 -23.08 -0.61 -18.34
CA LEU A 1 -23.52 -2.00 -18.62
C LEU A 1 -22.34 -2.92 -18.37
N ARG A 2 -22.51 -3.97 -17.56
CA ARG A 2 -21.50 -5.00 -17.29
C ARG A 2 -21.91 -6.26 -18.05
N ILE A 3 -21.10 -6.73 -19.00
CA ILE A 3 -21.50 -7.78 -19.97
C ILE A 3 -21.23 -9.18 -19.40
N ASN A 4 -20.02 -9.43 -18.89
CA ASN A 4 -19.65 -10.63 -18.14
C ASN A 4 -18.54 -10.27 -17.15
N GLU A 5 -18.78 -10.54 -15.86
CA GLU A 5 -17.86 -10.22 -14.77
C GLU A 5 -17.21 -11.46 -14.14
N THR A 6 -17.51 -12.64 -14.69
CA THR A 6 -16.94 -13.89 -14.21
C THR A 6 -15.51 -14.01 -14.70
N ASP A 7 -14.55 -13.79 -13.79
CA ASP A 7 -13.11 -13.82 -14.02
C ASP A 7 -12.69 -13.22 -15.39
N PRO A 8 -12.85 -11.89 -15.58
CA PRO A 8 -12.53 -11.24 -16.84
C PRO A 8 -11.08 -11.55 -17.26
N ASP A 9 -10.95 -11.97 -18.52
CA ASP A 9 -9.69 -12.42 -19.14
C ASP A 9 -8.99 -13.59 -18.42
N GLY A 10 -9.68 -14.28 -17.51
CA GLY A 10 -9.13 -15.43 -16.77
C GLY A 10 -8.04 -15.05 -15.76
N THR A 11 -7.98 -13.78 -15.34
CA THR A 11 -6.88 -13.22 -14.56
C THR A 11 -6.69 -13.95 -13.22
N LEU A 12 -7.76 -14.24 -12.49
CA LEU A 12 -7.66 -14.95 -11.20
C LEU A 12 -7.32 -16.42 -11.40
N SER A 13 -7.86 -17.05 -12.43
CA SER A 13 -7.51 -18.43 -12.78
C SER A 13 -6.04 -18.58 -13.14
N TRP A 14 -5.51 -17.64 -13.94
CA TRP A 14 -4.08 -17.56 -14.26
C TRP A 14 -3.24 -17.34 -13.01
N LEU A 15 -3.61 -16.37 -12.16
CA LEU A 15 -2.90 -16.09 -10.91
C LEU A 15 -2.81 -17.33 -10.00
N VAL A 16 -3.90 -18.10 -9.88
CA VAL A 16 -3.90 -19.35 -9.11
C VAL A 16 -2.92 -20.37 -9.70
N ALA A 17 -2.85 -20.49 -11.02
CA ALA A 17 -1.92 -21.41 -11.68
C ALA A 17 -0.45 -21.02 -11.41
N GLU A 18 -0.11 -19.74 -11.55
CA GLU A 18 1.23 -19.22 -11.26
C GLU A 18 1.62 -19.41 -9.79
N LEU A 19 0.73 -19.07 -8.85
CA LEU A 19 0.98 -19.23 -7.42
C LEU A 19 1.14 -20.69 -7.01
N LYS A 20 0.37 -21.59 -7.61
CA LYS A 20 0.50 -23.02 -7.40
C LYS A 20 1.84 -23.54 -7.92
N GLN A 21 2.28 -23.08 -9.08
CA GLN A 21 3.59 -23.44 -9.62
C GLN A 21 4.72 -22.89 -8.75
N ALA A 22 4.64 -21.63 -8.33
CA ALA A 22 5.62 -21.03 -7.42
C ALA A 22 5.69 -21.76 -6.08
N GLU A 23 4.55 -22.14 -5.48
CA GLU A 23 4.50 -22.95 -4.25
C GLU A 23 5.19 -24.31 -4.45
N HIS A 24 4.92 -24.99 -5.58
CA HIS A 24 5.55 -26.26 -5.92
C HIS A 24 7.08 -26.14 -6.06
N ASP A 25 7.54 -25.05 -6.69
CA ASP A 25 8.96 -24.82 -6.97
C ASP A 25 9.70 -24.18 -5.78
N GLY A 26 9.00 -23.86 -4.69
CA GLY A 26 9.57 -23.18 -3.53
C GLY A 26 9.94 -21.71 -3.79
N HIS A 27 9.31 -21.08 -4.78
CA HIS A 27 9.49 -19.67 -5.09
C HIS A 27 8.61 -18.77 -4.24
N TYR A 28 9.11 -17.57 -4.00
CA TYR A 28 8.37 -16.49 -3.35
C TYR A 28 7.83 -15.51 -4.39
N VAL A 29 6.66 -14.94 -4.12
CA VAL A 29 5.93 -14.10 -5.08
C VAL A 29 5.66 -12.72 -4.49
N HIS A 30 5.88 -11.70 -5.32
CA HIS A 30 5.34 -10.36 -5.11
C HIS A 30 4.23 -10.10 -6.12
N ILE A 31 3.11 -9.55 -5.65
CA ILE A 31 2.00 -9.15 -6.51
C ILE A 31 2.05 -7.64 -6.71
N LEU A 32 2.05 -7.20 -7.97
CA LEU A 32 1.97 -5.79 -8.34
C LEU A 32 0.69 -5.61 -9.15
N SER A 33 -0.15 -4.65 -8.75
CA SER A 33 -1.37 -4.29 -9.48
C SER A 33 -1.74 -2.82 -9.21
N HIS A 34 -2.73 -2.28 -9.90
CA HIS A 34 -3.07 -0.86 -9.79
C HIS A 34 -4.14 -0.60 -8.71
N ILE A 35 -5.35 -1.14 -8.91
CA ILE A 35 -6.53 -0.89 -8.07
C ILE A 35 -6.55 -1.87 -6.89
N PRO A 36 -6.48 -1.41 -5.62
CA PRO A 36 -6.53 -2.29 -4.46
C PRO A 36 -7.85 -3.09 -4.39
N PRO A 37 -7.81 -4.37 -3.98
CA PRO A 37 -9.02 -5.12 -3.66
C PRO A 37 -9.72 -4.46 -2.47
N GLY A 38 -11.02 -4.18 -2.60
CA GLY A 38 -11.80 -3.44 -1.61
C GLY A 38 -11.98 -1.94 -1.91
N ASN A 39 -11.32 -1.42 -2.95
CA ASN A 39 -11.71 -0.16 -3.56
C ASN A 39 -13.07 -0.31 -4.28
N ASP A 40 -13.84 0.77 -4.39
CA ASP A 40 -15.17 0.82 -4.99
C ASP A 40 -15.18 0.55 -6.51
N GLU A 41 -14.05 0.75 -7.19
CA GLU A 41 -13.85 0.36 -8.59
C GLU A 41 -13.62 -1.15 -8.76
N CYS A 42 -13.30 -1.87 -7.68
CA CYS A 42 -13.12 -3.31 -7.70
C CYS A 42 -14.44 -4.03 -7.41
N ILE A 43 -14.81 -4.96 -8.27
CA ILE A 43 -16.05 -5.74 -8.11
C ILE A 43 -15.93 -6.63 -6.87
N GLU A 44 -16.92 -6.60 -5.99
CA GLU A 44 -16.91 -7.33 -4.71
C GLU A 44 -16.62 -8.83 -4.89
N SER A 45 -17.23 -9.46 -5.89
CA SER A 45 -16.99 -10.88 -6.19
C SER A 45 -15.54 -11.16 -6.58
N TRP A 46 -14.90 -10.26 -7.35
CA TRP A 46 -13.49 -10.34 -7.69
C TRP A 46 -12.62 -10.17 -6.44
N ALA A 47 -12.88 -9.13 -5.64
CA ALA A 47 -12.14 -8.86 -4.40
C ALA A 47 -12.21 -10.03 -3.41
N ARG A 48 -13.39 -10.63 -3.23
CA ARG A 48 -13.57 -11.81 -2.36
C ARG A 48 -12.83 -13.05 -2.88
N ASN A 49 -12.77 -13.26 -4.20
CA ASN A 49 -12.00 -14.37 -4.77
C ASN A 49 -10.49 -14.11 -4.66
N TYR A 50 -10.03 -12.89 -4.94
CA TYR A 50 -8.66 -12.47 -4.70
C TYR A 50 -8.26 -12.70 -3.24
N TYR A 51 -9.09 -12.28 -2.28
CA TYR A 51 -8.83 -12.51 -0.85
C TYR A 51 -8.61 -14.00 -0.54
N LYS A 52 -9.48 -14.90 -1.04
CA LYS A 52 -9.31 -16.35 -0.85
C LYS A 52 -8.00 -16.88 -1.43
N ILE A 53 -7.57 -16.35 -2.58
CA ILE A 53 -6.29 -16.71 -3.21
C ILE A 53 -5.13 -16.27 -2.30
N ILE A 54 -5.16 -15.03 -1.80
CA ILE A 54 -4.16 -14.53 -0.84
C ILE A 54 -4.13 -15.41 0.41
N THR A 55 -5.29 -15.76 0.96
CA THR A 55 -5.36 -16.67 2.13
C THR A 55 -4.75 -18.04 1.83
N ARG A 56 -5.05 -18.64 0.67
CA ARG A 56 -4.51 -19.95 0.28
C ARG A 56 -3.01 -19.94 0.08
N PHE A 57 -2.45 -18.87 -0.49
CA PHE A 57 -1.05 -18.78 -0.88
C PHE A 57 -0.23 -17.82 0.00
N SER A 58 -0.68 -17.55 1.23
CA SER A 58 -0.05 -16.58 2.15
C SER A 58 1.41 -16.91 2.51
N LYS A 59 1.80 -18.18 2.42
CA LYS A 59 3.20 -18.61 2.62
C LYS A 59 4.08 -18.38 1.38
N THR A 60 3.48 -18.30 0.21
CA THR A 60 4.16 -18.09 -1.08
C THR A 60 4.25 -16.60 -1.40
N ILE A 61 3.20 -15.83 -1.11
CA ILE A 61 3.12 -14.40 -1.37
C ILE A 61 3.77 -13.63 -0.23
N GLN A 62 4.81 -12.86 -0.54
CA GLN A 62 5.63 -12.18 0.47
C GLN A 62 5.37 -10.67 0.55
N ALA A 63 4.77 -10.09 -0.50
CA ALA A 63 4.33 -8.70 -0.52
C ALA A 63 3.31 -8.45 -1.63
N GLN A 64 2.47 -7.45 -1.42
CA GLN A 64 1.51 -6.96 -2.41
C GLN A 64 1.68 -5.43 -2.55
N PHE A 65 1.80 -4.93 -3.77
CA PHE A 65 2.08 -3.52 -4.07
C PHE A 65 1.03 -2.94 -5.02
N PHE A 66 0.37 -1.89 -4.55
CA PHE A 66 -0.75 -1.26 -5.24
C PHE A 66 -0.60 0.28 -5.25
N GLY A 67 -1.48 0.94 -6.00
CA GLY A 67 -1.55 2.40 -6.09
C GLY A 67 -3.00 2.86 -6.19
N HIS A 68 -3.30 3.62 -7.25
CA HIS A 68 -4.63 4.11 -7.62
C HIS A 68 -5.27 5.14 -6.67
N ILE A 69 -5.27 4.91 -5.36
CA ILE A 69 -5.93 5.81 -4.39
C ILE A 69 -5.13 7.07 -4.05
N HIS A 70 -3.91 7.20 -4.60
CA HIS A 70 -2.97 8.34 -4.48
C HIS A 70 -2.46 8.67 -3.07
N VAL A 71 -3.05 8.11 -2.02
CA VAL A 71 -2.63 8.26 -0.63
C VAL A 71 -1.77 7.10 -0.15
N ASP A 72 -0.96 7.39 0.87
CA ASP A 72 -0.10 6.40 1.51
C ASP A 72 -0.89 5.54 2.51
N SER A 73 -1.14 4.28 2.16
CA SER A 73 -1.94 3.37 2.99
C SER A 73 -1.42 1.94 2.94
N PHE A 74 -2.00 1.09 3.77
CA PHE A 74 -1.78 -0.35 3.74
C PHE A 74 -3.07 -1.09 4.10
N THR A 75 -3.12 -2.38 3.81
CA THR A 75 -4.23 -3.27 4.15
C THR A 75 -3.67 -4.59 4.67
N VAL A 76 -4.15 -5.01 5.83
CA VAL A 76 -3.81 -6.31 6.42
C VAL A 76 -4.88 -7.32 6.03
N PHE A 77 -4.45 -8.50 5.59
CA PHE A 77 -5.30 -9.65 5.33
C PHE A 77 -5.20 -10.62 6.50
N TYR A 78 -6.33 -11.20 6.86
CA TYR A 78 -6.53 -12.13 7.97
C TYR A 78 -6.94 -13.53 7.47
N GLU A 79 -6.63 -14.59 8.22
CA GLU A 79 -6.99 -15.98 7.87
C GLU A 79 -8.49 -16.14 7.60
N ASN A 80 -9.33 -15.48 8.42
CA ASN A 80 -10.77 -15.40 8.21
C ASN A 80 -11.13 -13.98 7.77
N MET A 81 -11.58 -13.83 6.53
CA MET A 81 -12.00 -12.55 5.94
C MET A 81 -13.10 -11.82 6.72
N ASN A 82 -13.87 -12.52 7.56
CA ASN A 82 -14.97 -11.93 8.32
C ASN A 82 -14.65 -11.79 9.83
N ASP A 83 -13.40 -11.98 10.22
CA ASP A 83 -12.97 -11.97 11.63
C ASP A 83 -11.54 -11.42 11.74
N ASP A 84 -11.44 -10.14 12.09
CA ASP A 84 -10.18 -9.42 12.30
C ASP A 84 -9.44 -9.83 13.59
N SER A 85 -10.04 -10.71 14.42
CA SER A 85 -9.34 -11.37 15.51
C SER A 85 -8.57 -12.63 15.07
N SER A 86 -8.79 -13.10 13.84
CA SER A 86 -8.03 -14.21 13.27
C SER A 86 -6.59 -13.78 12.92
N ALA A 87 -5.71 -14.73 12.62
CA ALA A 87 -4.29 -14.42 12.44
C ALA A 87 -4.07 -13.51 11.19
N PRO A 88 -3.28 -12.42 11.30
CA PRO A 88 -2.88 -11.63 10.14
C PRO A 88 -1.85 -12.41 9.31
N ILE A 89 -2.05 -12.45 7.99
CA ILE A 89 -1.33 -13.36 7.08
C ILE A 89 -0.65 -12.67 5.89
N SER A 90 -1.07 -11.46 5.52
CA SER A 90 -0.47 -10.73 4.40
C SER A 90 -0.67 -9.23 4.56
N VAL A 91 0.18 -8.46 3.90
CA VAL A 91 0.12 -7.01 3.87
C VAL A 91 0.15 -6.55 2.42
N LEU A 92 -0.78 -5.65 2.11
CA LEU A 92 -0.82 -4.91 0.87
C LEU A 92 -0.43 -3.47 1.14
N TYR A 93 0.55 -2.98 0.41
CA TYR A 93 0.98 -1.60 0.48
C TYR A 93 0.38 -0.81 -0.67
N THR A 94 -0.24 0.31 -0.34
CA THR A 94 -0.71 1.27 -1.33
C THR A 94 0.21 2.48 -1.31
N THR A 95 0.86 2.71 -2.44
CA THR A 95 1.87 3.76 -2.58
C THR A 95 1.23 5.11 -2.89
N PRO A 96 1.78 6.22 -2.35
CA PRO A 96 1.31 7.55 -2.71
C PRO A 96 1.68 7.89 -4.16
N SER A 97 1.01 8.88 -4.74
CA SER A 97 1.21 9.25 -6.14
C SER A 97 2.26 10.34 -6.35
N VAL A 98 2.92 10.30 -7.52
CA VAL A 98 3.72 11.43 -8.01
C VAL A 98 2.84 12.60 -8.44
N THR A 99 1.62 12.35 -8.90
CA THR A 99 0.68 13.43 -9.22
C THR A 99 0.21 14.15 -7.96
N THR A 100 -0.12 15.43 -8.12
CA THR A 100 -0.71 16.26 -7.06
C THR A 100 -2.22 16.06 -6.91
N PHE A 101 -2.84 15.20 -7.71
CA PHE A 101 -4.29 15.03 -7.76
C PHE A 101 -4.81 14.25 -6.53
N GLU A 102 -5.68 14.79 -5.67
CA GLU A 102 -6.01 16.21 -5.52
C GLU A 102 -5.37 16.78 -4.24
N TYR A 103 -4.68 17.91 -4.40
CA TYR A 103 -4.06 18.69 -3.34
C TYR A 103 -2.98 17.95 -2.53
N LEU A 104 -2.27 16.99 -3.13
CA LEU A 104 -1.17 16.26 -2.49
C LEU A 104 0.20 16.78 -2.94
N ASN A 105 1.21 16.63 -2.09
CA ASN A 105 2.59 16.72 -2.54
C ASN A 105 2.94 15.48 -3.39
N PRO A 106 3.70 15.64 -4.49
CA PRO A 106 4.26 14.50 -5.21
C PRO A 106 5.07 13.61 -4.27
N ALA A 107 4.87 12.30 -4.34
CA ALA A 107 5.62 11.32 -3.57
C ALA A 107 6.00 10.09 -4.39
N PHE A 108 7.06 9.42 -3.96
CA PHE A 108 7.42 8.07 -4.39
C PHE A 108 7.92 7.26 -3.20
N ARG A 109 7.96 5.93 -3.37
CA ARG A 109 8.43 5.00 -2.34
C ARG A 109 9.55 4.11 -2.85
N ILE A 110 10.52 3.85 -1.97
CA ILE A 110 11.56 2.85 -2.14
C ILE A 110 11.34 1.74 -1.11
N TYR A 111 11.20 0.50 -1.55
CA TYR A 111 11.09 -0.67 -0.69
C TYR A 111 12.46 -1.33 -0.52
N GLU A 112 12.77 -1.74 0.71
CA GLU A 112 13.91 -2.59 1.03
C GLU A 112 13.43 -4.03 1.14
N ILE A 113 14.06 -4.94 0.41
CA ILE A 113 13.67 -6.34 0.32
C ILE A 113 14.83 -7.20 0.81
N GLU A 114 14.57 -8.14 1.72
CA GLU A 114 15.63 -9.04 2.19
C GLU A 114 16.06 -10.02 1.09
N PRO A 115 17.36 -10.08 0.74
CA PRO A 115 17.82 -11.00 -0.28
C PRO A 115 17.88 -12.44 0.25
N GLY A 116 17.48 -13.41 -0.57
CA GLY A 116 17.85 -14.82 -0.42
C GLY A 116 17.11 -15.65 0.64
N THR A 117 16.43 -15.06 1.62
CA THR A 117 15.66 -15.81 2.63
C THR A 117 14.24 -16.07 2.14
N ASN A 118 13.42 -15.04 2.11
CA ASN A 118 12.02 -15.10 1.69
C ASN A 118 11.57 -13.83 0.97
N TYR A 119 12.49 -12.95 0.57
CA TYR A 119 12.18 -11.75 -0.21
C TYR A 119 11.07 -10.88 0.41
N ARG A 120 10.95 -10.84 1.74
CA ARG A 120 10.00 -9.94 2.41
C ARG A 120 10.47 -8.50 2.33
N VAL A 121 9.50 -7.59 2.39
CA VAL A 121 9.79 -6.18 2.63
C VAL A 121 10.27 -6.04 4.07
N VAL A 122 11.47 -5.49 4.27
CA VAL A 122 12.07 -5.27 5.60
C VAL A 122 11.96 -3.83 6.07
N ASN A 123 11.85 -2.88 5.14
CA ASN A 123 11.55 -1.49 5.41
C ASN A 123 11.02 -0.82 4.13
N PHE A 124 10.51 0.39 4.24
CA PHE A 124 10.34 1.27 3.09
C PHE A 124 10.58 2.72 3.47
N HIS A 125 10.93 3.52 2.46
CA HIS A 125 11.21 4.94 2.57
C HIS A 125 10.30 5.69 1.61
N THR A 126 9.51 6.62 2.14
CA THR A 126 8.68 7.50 1.32
C THR A 126 9.40 8.82 1.16
N TYR A 127 9.56 9.27 -0.08
CA TYR A 127 10.12 10.57 -0.42
C TYR A 127 9.00 11.44 -0.99
N PHE A 128 9.07 12.74 -0.71
CA PHE A 128 8.09 13.69 -1.21
C PHE A 128 8.77 14.98 -1.68
N LEU A 129 8.07 15.69 -2.56
CA LEU A 129 8.45 17.03 -2.97
C LEU A 129 7.56 18.04 -2.25
N ASN A 130 8.14 18.84 -1.36
CA ASN A 130 7.39 19.85 -0.63
C ASN A 130 7.08 21.06 -1.51
N LEU A 131 5.88 21.09 -2.12
CA LEU A 131 5.47 22.15 -3.04
C LEU A 131 5.39 23.53 -2.37
N THR A 132 5.28 23.61 -1.03
CA THR A 132 5.30 24.90 -0.33
C THR A 132 6.68 25.56 -0.32
N GLN A 133 7.75 24.78 -0.53
CA GLN A 133 9.13 25.25 -0.58
C GLN A 133 9.64 25.42 -2.01
N VAL A 134 8.91 24.91 -3.01
CA VAL A 134 9.24 25.10 -4.43
C VAL A 134 8.85 26.53 -4.83
N GLY A 135 9.81 27.45 -4.71
CA GLY A 135 9.65 28.82 -5.21
C GLY A 135 9.77 28.92 -6.73
N MET A 136 9.46 30.10 -7.29
CA MET A 136 9.64 30.41 -8.72
C MET A 136 11.10 30.56 -9.17
N ASN A 137 12.06 30.35 -8.27
CA ASN A 137 13.49 30.55 -8.55
C ASN A 137 14.11 29.33 -9.26
N THR A 138 15.25 29.55 -9.91
CA THR A 138 15.98 28.62 -10.79
C THR A 138 16.59 27.39 -10.10
N THR A 139 16.33 27.16 -8.82
CA THR A 139 16.81 25.97 -8.09
C THR A 139 15.94 24.75 -8.42
N PRO A 140 16.53 23.64 -8.88
CA PRO A 140 15.79 22.40 -9.10
C PRO A 140 15.07 21.93 -7.83
N PRO A 141 13.85 21.37 -7.94
CA PRO A 141 13.14 20.80 -6.81
C PRO A 141 13.95 19.66 -6.17
N VAL A 142 13.99 19.63 -4.83
CA VAL A 142 14.68 18.59 -4.05
C VAL A 142 13.64 17.65 -3.46
N TRP A 143 13.83 16.35 -3.66
CA TRP A 143 13.03 15.31 -3.01
C TRP A 143 13.57 15.05 -1.61
N GLU A 144 12.71 15.18 -0.62
CA GLU A 144 13.05 15.02 0.80
C GLU A 144 12.55 13.65 1.29
N LEU A 145 13.30 13.02 2.19
CA LEU A 145 12.81 11.83 2.89
C LEU A 145 11.65 12.27 3.79
N LEU A 146 10.46 11.73 3.56
CA LEU A 146 9.30 11.97 4.39
C LEU A 146 9.37 11.14 5.67
N TYR A 147 9.53 9.82 5.53
CA TYR A 147 9.70 8.90 6.66
C TYR A 147 10.19 7.51 6.20
N SER A 148 10.72 6.73 7.14
CA SER A 148 10.85 5.28 7.01
C SER A 148 9.84 4.56 7.91
N ALA A 149 9.25 3.46 7.44
CA ALA A 149 8.18 2.76 8.16
C ALA A 149 8.62 2.32 9.56
N LYS A 150 9.83 1.74 9.67
CA LYS A 150 10.37 1.25 10.93
C LYS A 150 10.64 2.36 11.93
N GLU A 151 11.24 3.46 11.50
CA GLU A 151 11.60 4.57 12.39
C GLU A 151 10.35 5.32 12.87
N GLU A 152 9.44 5.66 11.96
CA GLU A 152 8.26 6.47 12.26
C GLU A 152 7.30 5.75 13.23
N TYR A 153 7.07 4.46 13.01
CA TYR A 153 6.13 3.67 13.80
C TYR A 153 6.80 2.78 14.86
N ASN A 154 8.12 2.90 15.00
CA ASN A 154 8.95 2.08 15.92
C ASN A 154 8.66 0.57 15.75
N LEU A 155 8.65 0.10 14.49
CA LEU A 155 8.37 -1.30 14.16
C LEU A 155 9.67 -2.11 14.12
N ASN A 156 9.67 -3.28 14.76
CA ASN A 156 10.81 -4.21 14.73
C ASN A 156 10.98 -4.83 13.33
N ASP A 157 9.86 -5.18 12.70
CA ASP A 157 9.75 -5.73 11.35
C ASP A 157 8.46 -5.24 10.68
N LEU A 158 8.30 -5.57 9.41
CA LEU A 158 7.09 -5.27 8.63
C LEU A 158 6.22 -6.52 8.43
N SER A 159 6.23 -7.47 9.38
CA SER A 159 5.36 -8.65 9.33
C SER A 159 3.87 -8.27 9.44
N PRO A 160 2.95 -9.12 8.94
CA PRO A 160 1.51 -8.89 9.12
C PRO A 160 1.10 -8.62 10.57
N THR A 161 1.71 -9.33 11.53
CA THR A 161 1.48 -9.10 12.97
C THR A 161 1.91 -7.71 13.42
N SER A 162 3.06 -7.21 12.96
CA SER A 162 3.52 -5.86 13.33
C SER A 162 2.61 -4.76 12.75
N TRP A 163 2.07 -4.96 11.54
CA TRP A 163 1.09 -4.06 10.95
C TRP A 163 -0.26 -4.11 11.68
N ASP A 164 -0.73 -5.29 12.09
CA ASP A 164 -1.95 -5.44 12.89
C ASP A 164 -1.84 -4.76 14.27
N LEU A 165 -0.69 -4.91 14.94
CA LEU A 165 -0.41 -4.17 16.17
C LEU A 165 -0.37 -2.65 15.94
N LEU A 166 0.13 -2.19 14.79
CA LEU A 166 0.08 -0.78 14.43
C LEU A 166 -1.36 -0.31 14.19
N ILE A 167 -2.22 -1.11 13.55
CA ILE A 167 -3.65 -0.79 13.39
C ILE A 167 -4.28 -0.52 14.75
N ASN A 168 -4.05 -1.40 15.74
CA ASN A 168 -4.54 -1.19 17.10
C ASN A 168 -4.07 0.16 17.68
N LYS A 169 -2.79 0.51 17.50
CA LYS A 169 -2.29 1.83 17.94
C LYS A 169 -2.93 2.99 17.17
N ILE A 170 -3.11 2.88 15.86
CA ILE A 170 -3.79 3.91 15.05
C ILE A 170 -5.23 4.12 15.53
N VAL A 171 -5.94 3.05 15.89
CA VAL A 171 -7.33 3.13 16.36
C VAL A 171 -7.44 3.74 17.76
N TYR A 172 -6.56 3.36 18.69
CA TYR A 172 -6.72 3.69 20.11
C TYR A 172 -5.77 4.79 20.63
N GLU A 173 -4.69 5.12 19.91
CA GLU A 173 -3.73 6.16 20.31
C GLU A 173 -3.82 7.38 19.38
N LYS A 174 -4.35 8.49 19.91
CA LYS A 174 -4.53 9.73 19.13
C LYS A 174 -3.24 10.23 18.45
N SER A 175 -2.10 10.15 19.13
CA SER A 175 -0.83 10.62 18.57
C SER A 175 -0.40 9.78 17.35
N THR A 176 -0.61 8.47 17.40
CA THR A 176 -0.30 7.55 16.29
C THR A 176 -1.28 7.76 15.14
N TYR A 177 -2.57 7.94 15.44
CA TYR A 177 -3.57 8.34 14.44
C TYR A 177 -3.19 9.64 13.71
N ASP A 178 -2.90 10.71 14.46
CA ASP A 178 -2.58 12.02 13.91
C ASP A 178 -1.33 11.96 13.00
N ARG A 179 -0.32 11.15 13.37
CA ARG A 179 0.86 10.91 12.53
C ARG A 179 0.51 10.13 11.26
N PHE A 180 -0.23 9.03 11.40
CA PHE A 180 -0.66 8.22 10.25
C PHE A 180 -1.46 9.06 9.23
N VAL A 181 -2.45 9.82 9.68
CA VAL A 181 -3.25 10.71 8.80
C VAL A 181 -2.38 11.76 8.13
N ARG A 182 -1.39 12.31 8.84
CA ARG A 182 -0.47 13.31 8.26
C ARG A 182 0.33 12.74 7.10
N TYR A 183 0.85 11.52 7.21
CA TYR A 183 1.62 10.88 6.14
C TYR A 183 0.73 10.32 5.02
N ASN A 184 -0.47 9.84 5.36
CA ASN A 184 -1.47 9.36 4.39
C ASN A 184 -1.72 10.42 3.29
N TYR A 185 -1.88 11.69 3.68
CA TYR A 185 -2.06 12.82 2.76
C TYR A 185 -0.74 13.55 2.40
N THR A 186 0.39 12.87 2.54
CA THR A 186 1.74 13.34 2.14
C THR A 186 2.07 14.75 2.67
N TYR A 187 1.82 14.90 3.97
CA TYR A 187 2.31 15.89 4.94
C TYR A 187 1.77 17.34 4.90
N GLN A 188 1.14 17.84 3.85
CA GLN A 188 0.24 19.01 3.92
C GLN A 188 -0.55 19.13 2.62
N ARG A 189 -1.87 19.34 2.70
CA ARG A 189 -2.67 19.65 1.52
C ARG A 189 -2.14 20.93 0.87
N TYR A 190 -1.67 20.86 -0.36
CA TYR A 190 -1.40 22.05 -1.13
C TYR A 190 -2.74 22.65 -1.54
N ILE A 191 -3.24 23.61 -0.77
CA ILE A 191 -4.36 24.47 -1.20
C ILE A 191 -3.72 25.65 -1.93
N GLY A 192 -3.65 25.57 -3.26
CA GLY A 192 -3.32 26.73 -4.08
C GLY A 192 -4.42 27.77 -3.92
N LEU A 193 -4.29 28.68 -2.95
CA LEU A 193 -5.08 29.91 -2.90
C LEU A 193 -4.63 30.78 -4.07
N THR A 194 -5.23 30.59 -5.25
CA THR A 194 -5.20 31.59 -6.30
C THR A 194 -6.02 32.77 -5.81
N VAL A 195 -5.37 33.76 -5.20
CA VAL A 195 -5.94 35.10 -5.08
C VAL A 195 -5.99 35.65 -6.50
N ILE A 196 -7.15 35.56 -7.13
CA ILE A 196 -7.41 36.24 -8.39
C ILE A 196 -7.49 37.73 -8.02
N HIS A 197 -6.42 38.48 -8.26
CA HIS A 197 -6.51 39.94 -8.27
C HIS A 197 -7.28 40.34 -9.52
N THR A 198 -8.54 40.73 -9.33
CA THR A 198 -9.31 41.56 -10.28
C THR A 198 -8.91 43.01 -10.12
#